data_AF-A0A535QBV7-F1
#
_entry.id   AF-A0A535QBV7-F1
#
_cell.length_a   1.000
_cell.length_b   1.000
_cell.length_c   1.000
_cell.angle_alpha   90.00
_cell.angle_beta   90.00
_cell.angle_gamma   90.00
#
_symmetry.space_group_name_H-M   'P 1'
#
loop_
_entity.id
_entity.type
_entity.pdbx_description
1 polymer ?
#
loop_
_entity_poly.entity_id
_entity_poly.type
_entity_poly.pdbx_seq_one_letter_code
_entity_poly.pdbx_strand_id
1 'polypeptide(L)' 'GAVVAREYGIPAVVGVPSATERITTGQHITIDGASGIISIDAT' A
#
# COMPACT_ATOMS: atom_id res chain seq x y z
N GLY A 1 -6.79 -10.17 1.43
CA GLY A 1 -5.58 -9.36 1.63
C GLY A 1 -5.39 -8.98 3.09
N ALA A 2 -6.24 -8.11 3.64
CA ALA A 2 -6.07 -7.55 4.98
C ALA A 2 -5.91 -8.58 6.11
N VAL A 3 -6.70 -9.67 6.12
CA VAL A 3 -6.60 -10.71 7.16
C VAL A 3 -5.24 -11.38 7.15
N VAL A 4 -4.83 -11.87 5.97
CA VAL A 4 -3.53 -12.51 5.77
C VAL A 4 -2.40 -11.54 6.18
N ALA A 5 -2.41 -10.29 5.71
CA ALA A 5 -1.38 -9.32 6.08
C ALA A 5 -1.24 -9.13 7.61
N ARG A 6 -2.35 -9.15 8.35
CA ARG A 6 -2.33 -9.07 9.83
C ARG A 6 -1.72 -10.31 10.48
N GLU A 7 -2.01 -11.50 9.96
CA GLU A 7 -1.43 -12.76 10.48
C GLU A 7 0.10 -12.80 10.34
N TYR A 8 0.63 -12.16 9.29
CA TYR A 8 2.06 -12.06 9.04
C TYR A 8 2.72 -10.79 9.62
N GLY A 9 1.96 -9.91 10.29
CA GLY A 9 2.49 -8.65 10.82
C GLY A 9 2.96 -7.67 9.74
N ILE A 10 2.42 -7.78 8.53
CA ILE A 10 2.78 -6.93 7.38
C ILE A 10 1.81 -5.73 7.33
N PRO A 11 2.31 -4.48 7.26
CA PRO A 11 1.45 -3.31 7.05
C PRO A 11 0.66 -3.42 5.74
N ALA A 12 -0.64 -3.14 5.78
CA ALA A 12 -1.49 -3.19 4.60
C ALA A 12 -2.58 -2.12 4.64
N VAL A 13 -2.88 -1.56 3.46
CA VAL A 13 -4.02 -0.66 3.21
C VAL A 13 -4.90 -1.31 2.14
N VAL A 14 -6.22 -1.28 2.33
CA VAL A 14 -7.18 -1.91 1.41
C VAL A 14 -8.26 -0.94 0.98
N GLY A 15 -8.88 -1.20 -0.18
CA GLY A 15 -9.98 -0.38 -0.69
C GLY A 15 -9.54 0.98 -1.25
N VAL A 16 -8.27 1.11 -1.69
CA VAL A 16 -7.75 2.34 -2.28
C VAL A 16 -8.24 2.46 -3.73
N PRO A 17 -9.09 3.46 -4.05
CA PRO A 17 -9.60 3.64 -5.40
C PRO A 17 -8.47 3.95 -6.40
N SER A 18 -8.56 3.36 -7.59
CA SER A 18 -7.59 3.58 -8.69
C SER A 18 -6.12 3.30 -8.31
N ALA A 19 -5.85 2.51 -7.27
CA ALA A 19 -4.47 2.25 -6.83
C ALA A 19 -3.61 1.62 -7.95
N THR A 20 -4.18 0.68 -8.70
CA THR A 20 -3.51 -0.02 -9.81
C THR A 20 -3.30 0.85 -11.05
N GLU A 21 -4.02 1.97 -11.16
CA GLU A 21 -3.85 2.95 -12.25
C GLU A 21 -2.77 3.98 -11.88
N ARG A 22 -2.61 4.27 -10.59
CA ARG A 22 -1.69 5.28 -10.06
C ARG A 22 -0.30 4.74 -9.72
N ILE A 23 -0.20 3.44 -9.43
CA ILE A 23 1.04 2.77 -9.05
C ILE A 23 1.53 1.93 -10.22
N THR A 24 2.77 2.13 -10.63
CA THR A 24 3.37 1.38 -11.73
C THR A 24 4.31 0.28 -11.23
N THR A 25 4.45 -0.79 -12.01
CA THR A 25 5.40 -1.87 -11.70
C THR A 25 6.82 -1.32 -11.59
N GLY A 26 7.52 -1.67 -10.52
CA GLY A 26 8.88 -1.20 -10.23
C GLY A 26 8.94 0.15 -9.52
N GLN A 27 7.80 0.80 -9.28
CA GLN A 27 7.74 2.03 -8.51
C GLN A 27 8.00 1.77 -7.03
N HIS A 28 8.85 2.59 -6.42
CA HIS A 28 9.05 2.56 -4.98
C HIS A 28 7.96 3.38 -4.28
N ILE A 29 7.35 2.78 -3.26
CA ILE A 29 6.28 3.38 -2.48
C ILE A 29 6.49 3.07 -1.00
N THR A 30 6.01 3.96 -0.15
CA THR A 30 5.96 3.77 1.29
C THR A 30 4.52 3.59 1.73
N ILE A 31 4.26 2.63 2.63
CA ILE A 31 2.93 2.36 3.17
C ILE A 31 2.97 2.51 4.69
N ASP A 32 2.09 3.35 5.23
CA ASP A 32 1.73 3.36 6.65
C ASP A 32 0.37 2.68 6.83
N GLY A 33 0.41 1.42 7.25
CA GLY A 33 -0.79 0.62 7.49
C GLY A 33 -1.62 1.05 8.71
N ALA A 34 -1.07 1.87 9.62
CA ALA A 34 -1.80 2.34 10.80
C ALA A 34 -2.65 3.57 10.49
N SER A 35 -2.10 4.53 9.74
CA SER A 35 -2.83 5.74 9.32
C SER A 35 -3.58 5.57 8.00
N GLY A 36 -3.30 4.51 7.23
CA GLY A 36 -3.92 4.27 5.93
C GLY A 36 -3.29 5.09 4.80
N ILE A 37 -2.08 5.60 5.00
CA ILE A 37 -1.40 6.49 4.04
C ILE A 37 -0.48 5.69 3.12
N ILE A 38 -0.50 6.07 1.85
CA ILE A 38 0.44 5.59 0.83
C ILE A 38 1.16 6.80 0.26
N SER A 39 2.49 6.77 0.30
CA SER A 39 3.35 7.80 -0.30
C SER A 39 4.07 7.21 -1.51
N ILE A 40 3.99 7.92 -2.63
CA ILE A 40 4.65 7.53 -3.87
C ILE A 40 5.91 8.39 -3.97
N ASP A 41 7.07 7.74 -4.10
CA ASP A 41 8.32 8.46 -4.26
C ASP A 41 8.36 9.09 -5.65
N ALA A 42 8.61 10.40 -5.70
CA ALA A 42 8.89 11.09 -6.95
C ALA A 42 10.36 10.83 -7.28
N THR A 43 10.61 9.99 -8.29
CA THR A 43 11.95 9.85 -8.89
C THR A 43 12.20 10.99 -9.87
#